data_AF-A0A7C0WK91-F1
#
_entry.id   AF-A0A7C0WK91-F1
#
_cell.length_a   1.000
_cell.length_b   1.000
_cell.length_c   1.000
_cell.angle_alpha   90.00
_cell.angle_beta   90.00
_cell.angle_gamma   90.00
#
_symmetry.space_group_name_H-M   'P 1'
#
loop_
_entity.id
_entity.type
_entity.pdbx_description
1 polymer ?
#
loop_
_entity_poly.entity_id
_entity_poly.type
_entity_poly.pdbx_seq_one_letter_code
_entity_poly.pdbx_strand_id
1 'polypeptide(L)'
;MDFLGEYDFLAKLVARFKGTAGIDVLQLRLGKLLQDYGNRAAKDSIRSAIAIYSDILSDSLAQKDTAERKQVKYSFNRVSPREEALYFRSEAYFMLQDTNKTLADLETYQVNYPAGEYIFSVFEREAKTLAHKGEWRQAEAKFNQMVQKFYYMPEIDAANMELAGIRIRLQQYQEAIRILQPLRGQPEALYLLGFAHQMNGTLLDAGKFYNLYLNRYPAGKHVPDVYLNLAKMAAEHQQKNEAAYYNDLFLRKFPQDPRSFAVLTSLADEKFTAGDYKSAYEQYGTLLKTMPDDVGLQKKHIICLVRIGKISAANKAMKVFKKKYNDPKEEMAEIQYEIANSYLTQKFFKIAEKSLKSVASKYKNTQYAVYARYSLGKLKLITNHTEEGLDILTKIPAKYKGNPALPEVYLTLGDFYYKTKQFGNALSALDKVLKNNPSEPIEITTRKYLIKILKDVAQNESRLIALRHFLKKYPRDRDAFHYQIELGITYFNLNEYDRAISQLRSLLPKANNDDEAEIRYWIAKSYFNWGQFRKAISEYLKLTYLTKPTKLPWHVTAEYESGLAYMKLSEWDRARELFKNIVKKEGAGSDFGRFALLKLQEVDQMQKN
;
A
#
# COMPACT_ATOMS: atom_id res chain seq x y z
N MET A 1 5.91 29.08 -11.23
CA MET A 1 6.00 29.92 -12.43
C MET A 1 5.46 31.29 -12.05
N ASP A 2 6.35 32.17 -11.62
CA ASP A 2 6.03 33.54 -11.22
C ASP A 2 5.66 34.38 -12.44
N PHE A 3 4.36 34.63 -12.61
CA PHE A 3 3.78 35.52 -13.63
C PHE A 3 4.11 37.01 -13.41
N LEU A 4 4.69 37.37 -12.26
CA LEU A 4 4.96 38.77 -11.89
C LEU A 4 6.27 39.30 -12.48
N GLY A 5 7.27 38.43 -12.72
CA GLY A 5 8.54 38.85 -13.35
C GLY A 5 8.42 39.13 -14.86
N GLU A 6 7.57 38.36 -15.55
CA GLU A 6 7.31 38.53 -16.99
C GLU A 6 6.53 39.83 -17.29
N TYR A 7 5.73 40.30 -16.33
CA TYR A 7 4.95 41.54 -16.45
C TYR A 7 5.84 42.80 -16.40
N ASP A 8 6.84 42.82 -15.51
CA ASP A 8 7.77 43.94 -15.37
C ASP A 8 8.73 44.05 -16.59
N PHE A 9 9.07 42.91 -17.20
CA PHE A 9 9.84 42.82 -18.43
C PHE A 9 9.09 43.36 -19.64
N LEU A 10 7.83 42.96 -19.83
CA LEU A 10 6.98 43.48 -20.90
C LEU A 10 6.71 44.98 -20.73
N ALA A 11 6.55 45.45 -19.49
CA ALA A 11 6.42 46.88 -19.18
C ALA A 11 7.70 47.67 -19.50
N LYS A 12 8.90 47.11 -19.23
CA LYS A 12 10.20 47.71 -19.57
C LYS A 12 10.44 47.73 -21.09
N LEU A 13 10.09 46.65 -21.80
CA LEU A 13 10.12 46.58 -23.26
C LEU A 13 9.20 47.65 -23.87
N VAL A 14 7.98 47.76 -23.36
CA VAL A 14 6.97 48.75 -23.78
C VAL A 14 7.37 50.20 -23.45
N ALA A 15 8.02 50.43 -22.31
CA ALA A 15 8.45 51.76 -21.86
C ALA A 15 9.66 52.30 -22.67
N ARG A 16 10.56 51.44 -23.15
CA ARG A 16 11.73 51.84 -23.96
C ARG A 16 11.36 52.40 -25.34
N PHE A 17 10.15 52.13 -25.83
CA PHE A 17 9.63 52.61 -27.11
C PHE A 17 8.63 53.78 -26.99
N LYS A 18 8.48 54.39 -25.80
CA LYS A 18 7.66 55.60 -25.61
C LYS A 18 8.34 56.83 -26.24
N GLY A 19 8.15 57.00 -27.55
CA GLY A 19 8.63 58.19 -28.26
C GLY A 19 8.22 58.32 -29.72
N THR A 20 7.49 57.36 -30.32
CA THR A 20 7.15 57.43 -31.75
C THR A 20 5.69 57.04 -32.01
N ALA A 21 4.97 57.90 -32.73
CA ALA A 21 3.57 57.79 -33.13
C ALA A 21 3.28 56.65 -34.15
N GLY A 22 3.82 55.46 -33.93
CA GLY A 22 3.62 54.26 -34.74
C GLY A 22 3.65 52.96 -33.94
N ILE A 23 3.55 53.01 -32.61
CA ILE A 23 3.66 51.86 -31.69
C ILE A 23 2.37 51.72 -30.84
N ASP A 24 1.26 52.33 -31.25
CA ASP A 24 0.00 52.23 -30.51
C ASP A 24 -0.74 50.88 -30.69
N VAL A 25 -0.29 50.03 -31.63
CA VAL A 25 -0.87 48.69 -31.85
C VAL A 25 -0.16 47.60 -31.03
N LEU A 26 1.11 47.80 -30.66
CA LEU A 26 1.87 46.84 -29.84
C LEU A 26 1.55 46.99 -28.33
N GLN A 27 1.28 48.21 -27.86
CA GLN A 27 1.00 48.46 -26.44
C GLN A 27 -0.39 48.01 -25.98
N LEU A 28 -1.41 48.08 -26.84
CA LEU A 28 -2.81 47.81 -26.45
C LEU A 28 -3.26 46.35 -26.60
N ARG A 29 -2.46 45.50 -27.25
CA ARG A 29 -2.79 44.06 -27.42
C ARG A 29 -1.89 43.11 -26.63
N LEU A 30 -0.61 43.40 -26.39
CA LEU A 30 0.26 42.47 -25.64
C LEU A 30 -0.13 42.32 -24.16
N GLY A 31 -0.63 43.38 -23.53
CA GLY A 31 -1.01 43.37 -22.10
C GLY A 31 -2.29 42.58 -21.78
N LYS A 32 -3.07 42.15 -22.79
CA LYS A 32 -4.33 41.40 -22.60
C LYS A 32 -4.39 40.07 -23.36
N LEU A 33 -3.41 39.75 -24.22
CA LEU A 33 -3.40 38.53 -25.04
C LEU A 33 -2.52 37.39 -24.52
N LEU A 34 -1.73 37.59 -23.46
CA LEU A 34 -0.94 36.52 -22.83
C LEU A 34 -1.67 35.87 -21.65
N GLN A 35 -3.01 35.86 -21.67
CA GLN A 35 -3.79 35.07 -20.73
C GLN A 35 -4.25 33.72 -21.30
N ASP A 36 -4.12 33.46 -22.61
CA ASP A 36 -4.41 32.14 -23.19
C ASP A 36 -3.52 31.84 -24.41
N TYR A 37 -2.78 30.73 -24.32
CA TYR A 37 -1.81 30.19 -25.29
C TYR A 37 -2.45 29.69 -26.62
N GLY A 38 -3.27 30.51 -27.27
CA GLY A 38 -4.08 30.08 -28.42
C GLY A 38 -4.24 31.06 -29.58
N ASN A 39 -3.83 32.34 -29.45
CA ASN A 39 -4.16 33.32 -30.48
C ASN A 39 -3.07 33.43 -31.57
N ARG A 40 -3.42 33.09 -32.82
CA ARG A 40 -2.56 33.20 -34.01
C ARG A 40 -1.89 34.58 -34.13
N ALA A 41 -2.61 35.65 -33.77
CA ALA A 41 -2.12 37.02 -33.78
C ALA A 41 -0.91 37.25 -32.84
N ALA A 42 -0.84 36.56 -31.70
CA ALA A 42 0.30 36.66 -30.78
C ALA A 42 1.55 36.01 -31.37
N LYS A 43 1.41 34.82 -31.99
CA LYS A 43 2.52 34.12 -32.66
C LYS A 43 3.07 34.92 -33.85
N ASP A 44 2.20 35.58 -34.60
CA ASP A 44 2.62 36.39 -35.75
C ASP A 44 3.33 37.69 -35.30
N SER A 45 2.92 38.26 -34.16
CA SER A 45 3.62 39.40 -33.53
C SER A 45 5.02 39.00 -33.06
N ILE A 46 5.18 37.83 -32.43
CA ILE A 46 6.48 37.30 -31.99
C ILE A 46 7.40 37.03 -33.19
N ARG A 47 6.88 36.45 -34.27
CA ARG A 47 7.64 36.24 -35.52
C ARG A 47 8.12 37.55 -36.15
N SER A 48 7.29 38.58 -36.11
CA SER A 48 7.64 39.92 -36.61
C SER A 48 8.79 40.52 -35.79
N ALA A 49 8.75 40.38 -34.46
CA ALA A 49 9.86 40.81 -33.59
C ALA A 49 11.17 40.04 -33.90
N ILE A 50 11.10 38.73 -34.13
CA ILE A 50 12.26 37.90 -34.51
C ILE A 50 12.88 38.40 -35.83
N ALA A 51 12.07 38.77 -36.82
CA ALA A 51 12.56 39.31 -38.08
C ALA A 51 13.34 40.63 -37.88
N ILE A 52 12.78 41.54 -37.08
CA ILE A 52 13.44 42.82 -36.74
C ILE A 52 14.80 42.57 -36.06
N TYR A 53 14.85 41.72 -35.04
CA TYR A 53 16.11 41.41 -34.37
C TYR A 53 17.12 40.68 -35.27
N SER A 54 16.65 39.86 -36.21
CA SER A 54 17.51 39.19 -37.19
C SER A 54 18.12 40.16 -38.20
N ASP A 55 17.37 41.18 -38.60
CA ASP A 55 17.87 42.26 -39.45
C ASP A 55 18.95 43.10 -38.71
N ILE A 56 18.80 43.30 -37.39
CA ILE A 56 19.80 44.01 -36.57
C ILE A 56 21.10 43.21 -36.49
N LEU A 57 21.01 41.88 -36.42
CA LEU A 57 22.18 41.01 -36.25
C LEU A 57 22.95 40.72 -37.55
N SER A 58 22.30 40.86 -38.71
CA SER A 58 22.90 40.60 -40.02
C SER A 58 23.44 41.85 -40.72
N ASP A 59 23.41 43.03 -40.06
CA ASP A 59 23.68 44.35 -40.66
C ASP A 59 22.84 44.68 -41.91
N SER A 60 21.81 43.89 -42.22
CA SER A 60 20.94 44.11 -43.38
C SER A 60 20.12 45.41 -43.24
N LEU A 61 19.93 45.89 -42.01
CA LEU A 61 19.38 47.21 -41.68
C LEU A 61 20.23 48.39 -42.19
N ALA A 62 21.52 48.19 -42.47
CA ALA A 62 22.36 49.21 -43.12
C ALA A 62 22.04 49.37 -44.62
N GLN A 63 21.40 48.37 -45.23
CA GLN A 63 21.06 48.32 -46.66
C GLN A 63 19.58 48.64 -46.96
N LYS A 64 18.72 48.76 -45.92
CA LYS A 64 17.31 49.17 -46.06
C LYS A 64 17.15 50.67 -45.83
N ASP A 65 16.55 51.36 -46.80
CA ASP A 65 16.29 52.80 -46.77
C ASP A 65 14.87 53.03 -46.22
N THR A 66 14.72 53.61 -45.00
CA THR A 66 13.50 54.27 -44.46
C THR A 66 13.54 54.51 -42.93
N ALA A 67 12.52 55.22 -42.43
CA ALA A 67 12.26 55.66 -41.04
C ALA A 67 12.55 54.65 -39.91
N GLU A 68 12.53 53.33 -40.20
CA GLU A 68 12.95 52.25 -39.31
C GLU A 68 14.39 52.45 -38.79
N ARG A 69 15.29 52.96 -39.63
CA ARG A 69 16.68 53.28 -39.29
C ARG A 69 16.81 54.38 -38.22
N LYS A 70 15.91 55.37 -38.24
CA LYS A 70 15.86 56.45 -37.22
C LYS A 70 15.24 55.99 -35.90
N GLN A 71 14.27 55.06 -35.96
CA GLN A 71 13.62 54.47 -34.78
C GLN A 71 14.55 53.53 -33.99
N VAL A 72 15.30 52.67 -34.70
CA VAL A 72 16.32 51.79 -34.09
C VAL A 72 17.48 52.61 -33.52
N LYS A 73 17.87 53.75 -34.12
CA LYS A 73 18.94 54.57 -33.55
C LYS A 73 18.54 55.28 -32.24
N TYR A 74 17.25 55.57 -32.05
CA TYR A 74 16.72 56.28 -30.86
C TYR A 74 16.46 55.37 -29.65
N SER A 75 16.28 54.07 -29.86
CA SER A 75 15.88 53.10 -28.82
C SER A 75 17.05 52.49 -28.05
N PHE A 76 18.26 52.48 -28.62
CA PHE A 76 19.43 51.76 -28.10
C PHE A 76 20.50 52.67 -27.47
N ASN A 77 20.08 53.79 -26.86
CA ASN A 77 20.99 54.84 -26.36
C ASN A 77 21.94 54.44 -25.19
N ARG A 78 21.96 53.17 -24.74
CA ARG A 78 22.78 52.73 -23.59
C ARG A 78 23.57 51.43 -23.78
N VAL A 79 23.26 50.60 -24.78
CA VAL A 79 23.83 49.24 -25.00
C VAL A 79 24.06 49.01 -26.49
N SER A 80 24.96 48.09 -26.86
CA SER A 80 25.13 47.66 -28.25
C SER A 80 23.80 47.12 -28.83
N PRO A 81 23.30 47.62 -29.97
CA PRO A 81 22.06 47.13 -30.57
C PRO A 81 22.05 45.63 -30.88
N ARG A 82 23.23 45.07 -31.15
CA ARG A 82 23.39 43.63 -31.39
C ARG A 82 23.31 42.80 -30.12
N GLU A 83 23.80 43.32 -29.00
CA GLU A 83 23.69 42.66 -27.70
C GLU A 83 22.22 42.50 -27.30
N GLU A 84 21.48 43.61 -27.36
CA GLU A 84 20.06 43.66 -27.04
C GLU A 84 19.23 42.79 -28.02
N ALA A 85 19.54 42.84 -29.32
CA ALA A 85 18.88 42.00 -30.31
C ALA A 85 19.08 40.49 -30.09
N LEU A 86 20.29 40.04 -29.69
CA LEU A 86 20.52 38.62 -29.37
C LEU A 86 19.65 38.17 -28.20
N TYR A 87 19.64 38.93 -27.10
CA TYR A 87 18.88 38.55 -25.92
C TYR A 87 17.37 38.50 -26.20
N PHE A 88 16.78 39.57 -26.73
CA PHE A 88 15.34 39.60 -26.99
C PHE A 88 14.89 38.64 -28.11
N ARG A 89 15.76 38.33 -29.09
CA ARG A 89 15.45 37.29 -30.08
C ARG A 89 15.44 35.90 -29.44
N SER A 90 16.35 35.62 -28.52
CA SER A 90 16.36 34.37 -27.76
C SER A 90 15.07 34.19 -26.93
N GLU A 91 14.60 35.26 -26.27
CA GLU A 91 13.34 35.27 -25.53
C GLU A 91 12.13 34.99 -26.44
N ALA A 92 12.11 35.59 -27.63
CA ALA A 92 11.07 35.36 -28.63
C ALA A 92 11.08 33.92 -29.16
N TYR A 93 12.26 33.33 -29.39
CA TYR A 93 12.38 31.91 -29.75
C TYR A 93 11.89 30.98 -28.63
N PHE A 94 12.20 31.33 -27.38
CA PHE A 94 11.73 30.57 -26.21
C PHE A 94 10.20 30.57 -26.12
N MET A 95 9.56 31.72 -26.33
CA MET A 95 8.08 31.83 -26.36
C MET A 95 7.44 30.99 -27.49
N LEU A 96 8.16 30.78 -28.59
CA LEU A 96 7.74 29.88 -29.68
C LEU A 96 8.11 28.42 -29.43
N GLN A 97 8.71 28.09 -28.28
CA GLN A 97 9.24 26.77 -27.91
C GLN A 97 10.39 26.29 -28.83
N ASP A 98 11.04 27.19 -29.58
CA ASP A 98 12.22 26.90 -30.40
C ASP A 98 13.48 26.93 -29.53
N THR A 99 13.65 25.89 -28.71
CA THR A 99 14.71 25.81 -27.69
C THR A 99 16.12 25.79 -28.28
N ASN A 100 16.31 25.26 -29.49
CA ASN A 100 17.62 25.21 -30.14
C ASN A 100 18.09 26.60 -30.57
N LYS A 101 17.23 27.39 -31.21
CA LYS A 101 17.59 28.77 -31.58
C LYS A 101 17.72 29.68 -30.36
N THR A 102 16.91 29.44 -29.34
CA THR A 102 17.06 30.10 -28.03
C THR A 102 18.48 29.92 -27.50
N LEU A 103 18.94 28.67 -27.39
CA LEU A 103 20.28 28.36 -26.87
C LEU A 103 21.39 28.92 -27.77
N ALA A 104 21.24 28.86 -29.10
CA ALA A 104 22.23 29.39 -30.04
C ALA A 104 22.43 30.91 -29.89
N ASP A 105 21.34 31.67 -29.73
CA ASP A 105 21.41 33.12 -29.52
C ASP A 105 22.03 33.47 -28.16
N LEU A 106 21.72 32.69 -27.11
CA LEU A 106 22.29 32.88 -25.77
C LEU A 106 23.79 32.53 -25.72
N GLU A 107 24.21 31.47 -26.40
CA GLU A 107 25.62 31.10 -26.54
C GLU A 107 26.39 32.19 -27.30
N THR A 108 25.82 32.66 -28.41
CA THR A 108 26.38 33.78 -29.18
C THR A 108 26.48 35.05 -28.34
N TYR A 109 25.48 35.31 -27.47
CA TYR A 109 25.53 36.42 -26.53
C TYR A 109 26.69 36.27 -25.55
N GLN A 110 26.86 35.09 -24.93
CA GLN A 110 27.91 34.88 -23.92
C GLN A 110 29.32 35.02 -24.49
N VAL A 111 29.54 34.57 -25.73
CA VAL A 111 30.84 34.70 -26.42
C VAL A 111 31.16 36.15 -26.74
N ASN A 112 30.19 36.90 -27.27
CA ASN A 112 30.41 38.26 -27.76
C ASN A 112 30.26 39.34 -26.68
N TYR A 113 29.47 39.08 -25.65
CA TYR A 113 29.11 40.03 -24.59
C TYR A 113 29.20 39.40 -23.19
N PRO A 114 30.37 38.86 -22.77
CA PRO A 114 30.53 38.14 -21.50
C PRO A 114 30.31 39.00 -20.23
N ALA A 115 30.30 40.33 -20.39
CA ALA A 115 30.00 41.33 -19.37
C ALA A 115 28.85 42.28 -19.81
N GLY A 116 28.00 41.84 -20.73
CA GLY A 116 26.86 42.61 -21.21
C GLY A 116 25.79 42.87 -20.14
N GLU A 117 24.92 43.85 -20.37
CA GLU A 117 23.86 44.28 -19.45
C GLU A 117 22.91 43.12 -19.08
N TYR A 118 22.64 42.23 -20.03
CA TYR A 118 21.70 41.10 -19.88
C TYR A 118 22.37 39.79 -19.46
N ILE A 119 23.65 39.79 -19.12
CA ILE A 119 24.39 38.55 -18.86
C ILE A 119 23.74 37.70 -17.76
N PHE A 120 23.21 38.31 -16.69
CA PHE A 120 22.47 37.59 -15.65
C PHE A 120 21.25 36.86 -16.21
N SER A 121 20.39 37.58 -16.94
CA SER A 121 19.19 37.04 -17.57
C SER A 121 19.50 35.98 -18.63
N VAL A 122 20.64 36.10 -19.31
CA VAL A 122 21.12 35.12 -20.27
C VAL A 122 21.46 33.79 -19.60
N PHE A 123 22.19 33.81 -18.48
CA PHE A 123 22.45 32.59 -17.69
C PHE A 123 21.15 31.96 -17.18
N GLU A 124 20.24 32.79 -16.67
CA GLU A 124 18.95 32.32 -16.16
C GLU A 124 18.11 31.66 -17.27
N ARG A 125 17.99 32.32 -18.43
CA ARG A 125 17.21 31.80 -19.57
C ARG A 125 17.82 30.54 -20.14
N GLU A 126 19.15 30.46 -20.24
CA GLU A 126 19.84 29.27 -20.72
C GLU A 126 19.55 28.08 -19.81
N ALA A 127 19.74 28.25 -18.50
CA ALA A 127 19.51 27.19 -17.52
C ALA A 127 18.05 26.72 -17.51
N LYS A 128 17.09 27.65 -17.57
CA LYS A 128 15.65 27.34 -17.67
C LYS A 128 15.29 26.64 -18.98
N THR A 129 15.92 27.02 -20.09
CA THR A 129 15.69 26.38 -21.40
C THR A 129 16.20 24.95 -21.41
N LEU A 130 17.38 24.70 -20.84
CA LEU A 130 17.93 23.34 -20.67
C LEU A 130 17.03 22.48 -19.76
N ALA A 131 16.53 23.05 -18.66
CA ALA A 131 15.58 22.36 -17.79
C ALA A 131 14.26 22.03 -18.53
N HIS A 132 13.75 22.94 -19.36
CA HIS A 132 12.57 22.70 -20.20
C HIS A 132 12.78 21.58 -21.24
N LYS A 133 14.00 21.44 -21.78
CA LYS A 133 14.37 20.30 -22.65
C LYS A 133 14.54 18.98 -21.90
N GLY A 134 14.56 18.99 -20.56
CA GLY A 134 14.87 17.82 -19.73
C GLY A 134 16.37 17.53 -19.61
N GLU A 135 17.23 18.46 -20.01
CA GLU A 135 18.70 18.34 -19.92
C GLU A 135 19.19 18.75 -18.52
N TRP A 136 18.72 18.03 -17.49
CA TRP A 136 18.85 18.41 -16.08
C TRP A 136 20.28 18.64 -15.60
N ARG A 137 21.24 17.84 -16.08
CA ARG A 137 22.67 17.98 -15.71
C ARG A 137 23.29 19.26 -16.27
N GLN A 138 22.93 19.63 -17.49
CA GLN A 138 23.43 20.87 -18.10
C GLN A 138 22.76 22.08 -17.45
N ALA A 139 21.46 21.99 -17.17
CA ALA A 139 20.74 23.01 -16.41
C ALA A 139 21.36 23.22 -15.01
N GLU A 140 21.68 22.13 -14.29
CA GLU A 140 22.38 22.16 -13.00
C GLU A 140 23.72 22.90 -13.12
N ALA A 141 24.52 22.58 -14.14
CA ALA A 141 25.81 23.23 -14.38
C ALA A 141 25.65 24.73 -14.64
N LYS A 142 24.67 25.14 -15.46
CA LYS A 142 24.42 26.55 -15.78
C LYS A 142 23.90 27.34 -14.58
N PHE A 143 22.98 26.77 -13.78
CA PHE A 143 22.56 27.40 -12.53
C PHE A 143 23.71 27.50 -11.52
N ASN A 144 24.56 26.48 -11.38
CA ASN A 144 25.74 26.58 -10.52
C ASN A 144 26.70 27.69 -10.98
N GLN A 145 26.95 27.83 -12.29
CA GLN A 145 27.77 28.92 -12.85
C GLN A 145 27.16 30.29 -12.55
N MET A 146 25.84 30.42 -12.72
CA MET A 146 25.09 31.64 -12.40
C MET A 146 25.24 32.00 -10.91
N VAL A 147 25.01 31.04 -10.01
CA VAL A 147 25.13 31.23 -8.56
C VAL A 147 26.54 31.64 -8.14
N GLN A 148 27.57 31.05 -8.75
CA GLN A 148 28.96 31.39 -8.46
C GLN A 148 29.35 32.78 -8.98
N LYS A 149 28.90 33.15 -10.19
CA LYS A 149 29.26 34.41 -10.85
C LYS A 149 28.52 35.60 -10.24
N PHE A 150 27.27 35.42 -9.82
CA PHE A 150 26.38 36.49 -9.37
C PHE A 150 25.95 36.34 -7.90
N TYR A 151 26.78 35.73 -7.05
CA TYR A 151 26.45 35.44 -5.64
C TYR A 151 26.05 36.67 -4.79
N TYR A 152 26.42 37.88 -5.23
CA TYR A 152 26.13 39.14 -4.57
C TYR A 152 24.77 39.75 -4.95
N MET A 153 24.09 39.21 -5.97
CA MET A 153 22.80 39.72 -6.44
C MET A 153 21.65 39.16 -5.57
N PRO A 154 20.69 40.00 -5.12
CA PRO A 154 19.52 39.54 -4.37
C PRO A 154 18.69 38.46 -5.09
N GLU A 155 18.67 38.49 -6.41
CA GLU A 155 17.95 37.56 -7.28
C GLU A 155 18.51 36.13 -7.23
N ILE A 156 19.69 35.93 -6.64
CA ILE A 156 20.35 34.62 -6.58
C ILE A 156 19.60 33.62 -5.69
N ASP A 157 18.80 34.09 -4.74
CA ASP A 157 17.96 33.23 -3.90
C ASP A 157 16.95 32.44 -4.75
N ALA A 158 16.35 33.10 -5.75
CA ALA A 158 15.44 32.45 -6.70
C ALA A 158 16.18 31.39 -7.53
N ALA A 159 17.38 31.72 -8.02
CA ALA A 159 18.22 30.78 -8.76
C ALA A 159 18.64 29.57 -7.90
N ASN A 160 18.94 29.78 -6.61
CA ASN A 160 19.25 28.74 -5.65
C ASN A 160 18.07 27.78 -5.40
N MET A 161 16.84 28.30 -5.33
CA MET A 161 15.64 27.47 -5.19
C MET A 161 15.37 26.62 -6.45
N GLU A 162 15.54 27.19 -7.64
CA GLU A 162 15.42 26.45 -8.91
C GLU A 162 16.51 25.36 -9.02
N LEU A 163 17.77 25.71 -8.68
CA LEU A 163 18.88 24.75 -8.61
C LEU A 163 18.60 23.62 -7.63
N ALA A 164 18.05 23.92 -6.45
CA ALA A 164 17.66 22.91 -5.48
C ALA A 164 16.56 21.99 -6.03
N GLY A 165 15.56 22.55 -6.73
CA GLY A 165 14.54 21.77 -7.43
C GLY A 165 15.11 20.79 -8.47
N ILE A 166 16.11 21.23 -9.24
CA ILE A 166 16.83 20.38 -10.20
C ILE A 166 17.62 19.28 -9.47
N ARG A 167 18.35 19.62 -8.41
CA ARG A 167 19.12 18.66 -7.61
C ARG A 167 18.23 17.60 -6.95
N ILE A 168 17.04 17.97 -6.49
CA ILE A 168 16.02 17.02 -6.01
C ILE A 168 15.64 16.02 -7.10
N ARG A 169 15.40 16.48 -8.34
CA ARG A 169 15.09 15.59 -9.48
C ARG A 169 16.26 14.66 -9.82
N LEU A 170 17.49 15.15 -9.67
CA LEU A 170 18.72 14.37 -9.83
C LEU A 170 19.06 13.47 -8.62
N GLN A 171 18.17 13.40 -7.62
CA GLN A 171 18.33 12.64 -6.37
C GLN A 171 19.52 13.10 -5.49
N GLN A 172 19.99 14.33 -5.69
CA GLN A 172 21.05 14.96 -4.89
C GLN A 172 20.45 15.72 -3.70
N TYR A 173 19.73 15.02 -2.83
CA TYR A 173 18.89 15.65 -1.80
C TYR A 173 19.68 16.44 -0.76
N GLN A 174 20.82 15.91 -0.29
CA GLN A 174 21.67 16.58 0.71
C GLN A 174 22.19 17.93 0.19
N GLU A 175 22.57 17.97 -1.09
CA GLU A 175 23.04 19.16 -1.77
C GLU A 175 21.93 20.19 -2.00
N ALA A 176 20.70 19.74 -2.26
CA ALA A 176 19.53 20.62 -2.31
C ALA A 176 19.22 21.21 -0.91
N ILE A 177 19.23 20.38 0.13
CA ILE A 177 19.00 20.81 1.52
C ILE A 177 20.03 21.87 1.93
N ARG A 178 21.31 21.68 1.60
CA ARG A 178 22.39 22.62 1.93
C ARG A 178 22.15 24.01 1.34
N ILE A 179 21.71 24.07 0.08
CA ILE A 179 21.42 25.35 -0.61
C ILE A 179 20.15 26.01 -0.07
N LEU A 180 19.14 25.23 0.31
CA LEU A 180 17.87 25.75 0.78
C LEU A 180 17.88 26.19 2.25
N GLN A 181 18.76 25.64 3.09
CA GLN A 181 18.79 25.90 4.54
C GLN A 181 18.88 27.39 4.91
N PRO A 182 19.73 28.22 4.26
CA PRO A 182 19.77 29.66 4.50
C PRO A 182 18.48 30.38 4.08
N LEU A 183 17.76 29.82 3.10
CA LEU A 183 16.57 30.42 2.48
C LEU A 183 15.26 29.99 3.14
N ARG A 184 15.30 29.21 4.24
CA ARG A 184 14.12 28.70 4.99
C ARG A 184 13.10 29.76 5.43
N GLY A 185 13.45 31.05 5.33
CA GLY A 185 12.56 32.17 5.56
C GLY A 185 11.64 32.52 4.39
N GLN A 186 11.79 31.85 3.24
CA GLN A 186 10.98 32.02 2.04
C GLN A 186 10.03 30.83 1.87
N PRO A 187 8.79 31.04 1.38
CA PRO A 187 7.78 29.97 1.27
C PRO A 187 8.24 28.83 0.36
N GLU A 188 8.79 29.15 -0.82
CA GLU A 188 9.24 28.16 -1.79
C GLU A 188 10.37 27.29 -1.22
N ALA A 189 11.40 27.92 -0.64
CA ALA A 189 12.51 27.20 -0.03
C ALA A 189 12.06 26.28 1.11
N LEU A 190 11.11 26.74 1.92
CA LEU A 190 10.60 25.96 3.05
C LEU A 190 9.79 24.74 2.60
N TYR A 191 8.99 24.87 1.53
CA TYR A 191 8.32 23.74 0.89
C TYR A 191 9.34 22.75 0.30
N LEU A 192 10.32 23.25 -0.46
CA LEU A 192 11.36 22.41 -1.07
C LEU A 192 12.24 21.71 -0.03
N LEU A 193 12.50 22.32 1.13
CA LEU A 193 13.18 21.68 2.26
C LEU A 193 12.37 20.48 2.76
N GLY A 194 11.07 20.66 3.02
CA GLY A 194 10.19 19.56 3.42
C GLY A 194 10.21 18.42 2.41
N PHE A 195 10.11 18.76 1.12
CA PHE A 195 10.15 17.78 0.04
C PHE A 195 11.49 17.07 -0.10
N ALA A 196 12.61 17.80 -0.03
CA ALA A 196 13.95 17.21 -0.09
C ALA A 196 14.21 16.27 1.10
N HIS A 197 13.82 16.66 2.30
CA HIS A 197 13.94 15.80 3.49
C HIS A 197 13.08 14.54 3.41
N GLN A 198 11.88 14.63 2.81
CA GLN A 198 11.02 13.47 2.55
C GLN A 198 11.72 12.49 1.60
N MET A 199 12.21 12.98 0.47
CA MET A 199 12.89 12.15 -0.53
C MET A 199 14.23 11.58 -0.04
N ASN A 200 14.89 12.27 0.90
CA ASN A 200 16.12 11.83 1.57
C ASN A 200 15.87 10.78 2.69
N GLY A 201 14.61 10.47 3.03
CA GLY A 201 14.25 9.54 4.11
C GLY A 201 14.32 10.12 5.53
N THR A 202 14.58 11.42 5.68
CA THR A 202 14.61 12.13 6.97
C THR A 202 13.23 12.67 7.34
N LEU A 203 12.30 11.76 7.65
CA LEU A 203 10.86 12.02 7.73
C LEU A 203 10.45 12.98 8.86
N LEU A 204 11.14 12.90 10.00
CA LEU A 204 10.91 13.81 11.13
C LEU A 204 11.17 15.27 10.70
N ASP A 205 12.25 15.52 9.96
CA ASP A 205 12.57 16.86 9.49
C ASP A 205 11.66 17.29 8.35
N ALA A 206 11.26 16.37 7.46
CA ALA A 206 10.25 16.64 6.45
C ALA A 206 8.94 17.15 7.08
N GLY A 207 8.43 16.43 8.08
CA GLY A 207 7.24 16.83 8.84
C GLY A 207 7.40 18.17 9.54
N LYS A 208 8.57 18.45 10.15
CA LYS A 208 8.86 19.76 10.76
C LYS A 208 8.77 20.89 9.75
N PHE A 209 9.42 20.78 8.59
CA PHE A 209 9.43 21.85 7.58
C PHE A 209 8.07 22.05 6.92
N TYR A 210 7.33 20.96 6.66
CA TYR A 210 5.95 21.05 6.18
C TYR A 210 5.02 21.74 7.17
N ASN A 211 5.08 21.38 8.46
CA ASN A 211 4.28 22.04 9.49
C ASN A 211 4.68 23.51 9.66
N LEU A 212 5.98 23.82 9.58
CA LEU A 212 6.48 25.20 9.61
C LEU A 212 5.94 26.01 8.41
N TYR A 213 5.88 25.40 7.22
CA TYR A 213 5.28 26.01 6.03
C TYR A 213 3.79 26.30 6.22
N LEU A 214 3.01 25.32 6.70
CA LEU A 214 1.58 25.50 6.95
C LEU A 214 1.30 26.60 7.98
N ASN A 215 2.14 26.71 9.01
CA ASN A 215 1.99 27.72 10.06
C ASN A 215 2.35 29.12 9.58
N ARG A 216 3.43 29.29 8.81
CA ARG A 216 3.92 30.60 8.38
C ARG A 216 3.22 31.10 7.11
N TYR A 217 2.80 30.19 6.23
CA TYR A 217 2.20 30.49 4.94
C TYR A 217 0.87 29.72 4.73
N PRO A 218 -0.15 29.95 5.56
CA PRO A 218 -1.41 29.20 5.50
C PRO A 218 -2.21 29.39 4.20
N ALA A 219 -1.90 30.44 3.43
CA ALA A 219 -2.45 30.72 2.11
C ALA A 219 -1.42 30.54 0.97
N GLY A 220 -0.28 29.89 1.24
CA GLY A 220 0.77 29.67 0.24
C GLY A 220 0.34 28.68 -0.86
N LYS A 221 0.90 28.84 -2.06
CA LYS A 221 0.53 28.03 -3.23
C LYS A 221 0.70 26.50 -3.04
N HIS A 222 1.65 26.08 -2.22
CA HIS A 222 1.93 24.66 -1.91
C HIS A 222 1.14 24.08 -0.74
N VAL A 223 0.24 24.82 -0.09
CA VAL A 223 -0.55 24.27 1.02
C VAL A 223 -1.30 22.98 0.64
N PRO A 224 -1.94 22.88 -0.54
CA PRO A 224 -2.52 21.62 -1.01
C PRO A 224 -1.49 20.49 -1.13
N ASP A 225 -0.32 20.78 -1.71
CA ASP A 225 0.78 19.80 -1.91
C ASP A 225 1.28 19.27 -0.56
N VAL A 226 1.44 20.16 0.42
CA VAL A 226 1.92 19.82 1.75
C VAL A 226 0.98 18.86 2.47
N TYR A 227 -0.34 19.09 2.42
CA TYR A 227 -1.30 18.15 3.02
C TYR A 227 -1.23 16.77 2.37
N LEU A 228 -1.14 16.70 1.04
CA LEU A 228 -1.04 15.43 0.33
C LEU A 228 0.29 14.70 0.62
N ASN A 229 1.39 15.44 0.72
CA ASN A 229 2.69 14.87 1.05
C ASN A 229 2.71 14.32 2.49
N LEU A 230 2.13 15.05 3.45
CA LEU A 230 1.98 14.57 4.83
C LEU A 230 1.08 13.33 4.90
N ALA A 231 -0.04 13.33 4.17
CA ALA A 231 -0.93 12.17 4.10
C ALA A 231 -0.22 10.93 3.52
N LYS A 232 0.51 11.11 2.41
CA LYS A 232 1.28 10.05 1.77
C LYS A 232 2.37 9.51 2.69
N MET A 233 3.12 10.39 3.35
CA MET A 233 4.17 10.01 4.28
C MET A 233 3.59 9.18 5.44
N ALA A 234 2.48 9.62 6.04
CA ALA A 234 1.80 8.85 7.09
C ALA A 234 1.32 7.46 6.59
N ALA A 235 0.80 7.38 5.36
CA ALA A 235 0.33 6.13 4.77
C ALA A 235 1.48 5.14 4.53
N GLU A 236 2.63 5.59 4.02
CA GLU A 236 3.84 4.78 3.81
C GLU A 236 4.37 4.18 5.12
N HIS A 237 4.14 4.85 6.25
CA HIS A 237 4.51 4.38 7.59
C HIS A 237 3.39 3.66 8.34
N GLN A 238 2.33 3.23 7.64
CA GLN A 238 1.18 2.51 8.21
C GLN A 238 0.43 3.28 9.29
N GLN A 239 0.59 4.61 9.35
CA GLN A 239 -0.12 5.50 10.27
C GLN A 239 -1.45 5.94 9.64
N LYS A 240 -2.36 4.97 9.48
CA LYS A 240 -3.64 5.17 8.74
C LYS A 240 -4.48 6.34 9.27
N ASN A 241 -4.56 6.50 10.59
CA ASN A 241 -5.35 7.57 11.21
C ASN A 241 -4.79 8.97 10.87
N GLU A 242 -3.47 9.10 10.84
CA GLU A 242 -2.81 10.37 10.52
C GLU A 242 -2.91 10.66 9.01
N ALA A 243 -2.78 9.65 8.16
CA ALA A 243 -3.01 9.78 6.72
C ALA A 243 -4.45 10.24 6.42
N ALA A 244 -5.43 9.63 7.07
CA ALA A 244 -6.85 10.01 6.95
C ALA A 244 -7.11 11.44 7.44
N TYR A 245 -6.45 11.86 8.52
CA TYR A 245 -6.55 13.22 9.06
C TYR A 245 -6.09 14.28 8.05
N TYR A 246 -4.90 14.13 7.45
CA TYR A 246 -4.41 15.10 6.46
C TYR A 246 -5.24 15.10 5.17
N ASN A 247 -5.74 13.93 4.73
CA ASN A 247 -6.64 13.85 3.59
C ASN A 247 -7.99 14.56 3.85
N ASP A 248 -8.56 14.44 5.05
CA ASP A 248 -9.78 15.17 5.43
C ASP A 248 -9.55 16.69 5.46
N LEU A 249 -8.42 17.15 6.01
CA LEU A 249 -8.04 18.57 5.98
C LEU A 249 -7.90 19.10 4.55
N PHE A 250 -7.25 18.33 3.67
CA PHE A 250 -7.12 18.67 2.26
C PHE A 250 -8.49 18.82 1.59
N LEU A 251 -9.38 17.83 1.75
CA LEU A 251 -10.71 17.84 1.13
C LEU A 251 -11.60 18.98 1.64
N ARG A 252 -11.52 19.31 2.93
CA ARG A 252 -12.30 20.43 3.51
C ARG A 252 -11.84 21.79 3.02
N LYS A 253 -10.51 21.98 2.89
CA LYS A 253 -9.92 23.26 2.48
C LYS A 253 -9.90 23.45 0.96
N PHE A 254 -9.77 22.36 0.20
CA PHE A 254 -9.59 22.38 -1.24
C PHE A 254 -10.58 21.46 -1.98
N PRO A 255 -11.91 21.59 -1.75
CA PRO A 255 -12.89 20.68 -2.35
C PRO A 255 -12.92 20.73 -3.89
N GLN A 256 -12.45 21.82 -4.50
CA GLN A 256 -12.39 22.02 -5.96
C GLN A 256 -11.01 21.71 -6.57
N ASP A 257 -10.02 21.31 -5.78
CA ASP A 257 -8.71 20.90 -6.33
C ASP A 257 -8.90 19.64 -7.20
N PRO A 258 -8.31 19.57 -8.41
CA PRO A 258 -8.45 18.43 -9.29
C PRO A 258 -8.09 17.07 -8.65
N ARG A 259 -7.22 17.09 -7.63
CA ARG A 259 -6.77 15.88 -6.91
C ARG A 259 -7.75 15.43 -5.83
N SER A 260 -8.70 16.27 -5.42
CA SER A 260 -9.73 15.94 -4.43
C SER A 260 -10.56 14.72 -4.82
N PHE A 261 -10.82 14.54 -6.10
CA PHE A 261 -11.47 13.33 -6.60
C PHE A 261 -10.68 12.05 -6.28
N ALA A 262 -9.37 12.06 -6.54
CA ALA A 262 -8.51 10.90 -6.30
C ALA A 262 -8.39 10.58 -4.80
N VAL A 263 -8.26 11.61 -3.96
CA VAL A 263 -8.20 11.46 -2.49
C VAL A 263 -9.52 10.90 -1.96
N LEU A 264 -10.65 11.47 -2.37
CA LEU A 264 -11.97 11.03 -1.92
C LEU A 264 -12.28 9.59 -2.38
N THR A 265 -11.86 9.22 -3.59
CA THR A 265 -11.98 7.84 -4.09
C THR A 265 -11.15 6.87 -3.27
N SER A 266 -9.90 7.23 -2.95
CA SER A 266 -9.00 6.39 -2.15
C SER A 266 -9.56 6.16 -0.74
N LEU A 267 -10.10 7.20 -0.11
CA LEU A 267 -10.75 7.09 1.20
C LEU A 267 -12.02 6.23 1.15
N ALA A 268 -12.83 6.35 0.09
CA ALA A 268 -14.05 5.55 -0.07
C ALA A 268 -13.71 4.06 -0.23
N ASP A 269 -12.66 3.76 -1.00
CA ASP A 269 -12.13 2.40 -1.18
C ASP A 269 -11.55 1.83 0.13
N GLU A 270 -10.83 2.66 0.89
CA GLU A 270 -10.31 2.27 2.21
C GLU A 270 -11.45 1.92 3.19
N LYS A 271 -12.49 2.77 3.26
CA LYS A 271 -13.66 2.49 4.10
C LYS A 271 -14.41 1.25 3.65
N PHE A 272 -14.54 1.05 2.34
CA PHE A 272 -15.16 -0.14 1.77
C PHE A 272 -14.40 -1.42 2.16
N THR A 273 -13.07 -1.40 2.08
CA THR A 273 -12.23 -2.54 2.46
C THR A 273 -12.19 -2.77 3.98
N ALA A 274 -12.28 -1.70 4.78
CA ALA A 274 -12.41 -1.77 6.23
C ALA A 274 -13.79 -2.31 6.70
N GLY A 275 -14.76 -2.47 5.79
CA GLY A 275 -16.11 -2.93 6.10
C GLY A 275 -17.06 -1.83 6.60
N ASP A 276 -16.62 -0.57 6.64
CA ASP A 276 -17.49 0.58 6.91
C ASP A 276 -18.27 0.97 5.64
N TYR A 277 -19.19 0.10 5.25
CA TYR A 277 -19.99 0.26 4.04
C TYR A 277 -20.93 1.47 4.10
N LYS A 278 -21.32 1.92 5.30
CA LYS A 278 -22.19 3.08 5.45
C LYS A 278 -21.45 4.36 5.07
N SER A 279 -20.27 4.58 5.62
CA SER A 279 -19.46 5.74 5.25
C SER A 279 -18.97 5.67 3.80
N ALA A 280 -18.62 4.47 3.30
CA ALA A 280 -18.24 4.27 1.90
C ALA A 280 -19.40 4.62 0.96
N TYR A 281 -20.63 4.22 1.28
CA TYR A 281 -21.83 4.58 0.52
C TYR A 281 -21.99 6.10 0.37
N GLU A 282 -21.85 6.86 1.47
CA GLU A 282 -21.97 8.32 1.46
C GLU A 282 -20.88 8.98 0.60
N GLN A 283 -19.64 8.46 0.67
CA GLN A 283 -18.52 8.99 -0.12
C GLN A 283 -18.63 8.68 -1.61
N TYR A 284 -18.99 7.44 -1.98
CA TYR A 284 -19.28 7.13 -3.38
C TYR A 284 -20.45 7.95 -3.91
N GLY A 285 -21.50 8.15 -3.10
CA GLY A 285 -22.62 9.02 -3.47
C GLY A 285 -22.18 10.48 -3.72
N THR A 286 -21.18 10.97 -2.99
CA THR A 286 -20.58 12.29 -3.22
C THR A 286 -19.78 12.33 -4.52
N LEU A 287 -18.94 11.32 -4.78
CA LEU A 287 -18.17 11.19 -6.02
C LEU A 287 -19.08 11.10 -7.27
N LEU A 288 -20.24 10.46 -7.13
CA LEU A 288 -21.22 10.34 -8.21
C LEU A 288 -21.95 11.65 -8.53
N LYS A 289 -21.87 12.68 -7.68
CA LYS A 289 -22.37 14.03 -8.05
C LYS A 289 -21.49 14.69 -9.11
N THR A 290 -20.18 14.42 -9.07
CA THR A 290 -19.20 14.97 -10.03
C THR A 290 -19.04 14.07 -11.26
N MET A 291 -19.09 12.75 -11.08
CA MET A 291 -19.00 11.77 -12.17
C MET A 291 -20.21 10.83 -12.18
N PRO A 292 -21.41 11.31 -12.54
CA PRO A 292 -22.65 10.53 -12.46
C PRO A 292 -22.67 9.31 -13.39
N ASP A 293 -21.83 9.30 -14.41
CA ASP A 293 -21.75 8.26 -15.44
C ASP A 293 -20.63 7.24 -15.20
N ASP A 294 -19.87 7.37 -14.10
CA ASP A 294 -18.83 6.40 -13.75
C ASP A 294 -19.45 5.05 -13.35
N VAL A 295 -19.27 4.06 -14.22
CA VAL A 295 -19.83 2.71 -14.06
C VAL A 295 -19.29 2.02 -12.80
N GLY A 296 -17.99 2.20 -12.50
CA GLY A 296 -17.32 1.58 -11.36
C GLY A 296 -17.81 2.13 -10.03
N LEU A 297 -17.95 3.46 -9.92
CA LEU A 297 -18.50 4.13 -8.75
C LEU A 297 -19.97 3.80 -8.53
N GLN A 298 -20.78 3.79 -9.60
CA GLN A 298 -22.19 3.40 -9.51
C GLN A 298 -22.33 1.96 -8.99
N LYS A 299 -21.51 1.03 -9.52
CA LYS A 299 -21.46 -0.36 -9.06
C LYS A 299 -21.07 -0.45 -7.58
N LYS A 300 -19.97 0.18 -7.17
CA LYS A 300 -19.49 0.19 -5.76
C LYS A 300 -20.55 0.76 -4.82
N HIS A 301 -21.22 1.84 -5.22
CA HIS A 301 -22.32 2.44 -4.47
C HIS A 301 -23.51 1.49 -4.29
N ILE A 302 -23.88 0.73 -5.32
CA ILE A 302 -24.93 -0.31 -5.24
C ILE A 302 -24.49 -1.46 -4.33
N ILE A 303 -23.25 -1.94 -4.45
CA ILE A 303 -22.72 -3.01 -3.60
C ILE A 303 -22.72 -2.60 -2.13
N CYS A 304 -22.43 -1.33 -1.81
CA CYS A 304 -22.55 -0.82 -0.44
C CYS A 304 -23.98 -1.01 0.11
N LEU A 305 -25.04 -0.71 -0.67
CA LEU A 305 -26.42 -0.95 -0.24
C LEU A 305 -26.69 -2.43 0.07
N VAL A 306 -26.11 -3.35 -0.72
CA VAL A 306 -26.21 -4.79 -0.49
C VAL A 306 -25.56 -5.17 0.83
N ARG A 307 -24.35 -4.69 1.08
CA ARG A 307 -23.56 -4.98 2.29
C ARG A 307 -24.16 -4.35 3.56
N ILE A 308 -24.82 -3.20 3.45
CA ILE A 308 -25.60 -2.57 4.54
C ILE A 308 -26.89 -3.36 4.84
N GLY A 309 -27.31 -4.27 3.95
CA GLY A 309 -28.55 -5.06 4.08
C GLY A 309 -29.79 -4.39 3.46
N LYS A 310 -29.63 -3.25 2.78
CA LYS A 310 -30.72 -2.54 2.08
C LYS A 310 -31.00 -3.15 0.70
N ILE A 311 -31.35 -4.44 0.67
CA ILE A 311 -31.50 -5.23 -0.56
C ILE A 311 -32.60 -4.71 -1.49
N SER A 312 -33.71 -4.18 -0.95
CA SER A 312 -34.76 -3.57 -1.77
C SER A 312 -34.26 -2.34 -2.52
N ALA A 313 -33.51 -1.46 -1.84
CA ALA A 313 -32.91 -0.29 -2.46
C ALA A 313 -31.83 -0.67 -3.49
N ALA A 314 -30.98 -1.65 -3.16
CA ALA A 314 -29.98 -2.17 -4.09
C ALA A 314 -30.61 -2.72 -5.37
N ASN A 315 -31.69 -3.49 -5.27
CA ASN A 315 -32.41 -4.01 -6.43
C ASN A 315 -33.03 -2.91 -7.32
N LYS A 316 -33.58 -1.85 -6.71
CA LYS A 316 -34.07 -0.69 -7.45
C LYS A 316 -32.93 0.01 -8.19
N ALA A 317 -31.83 0.28 -7.50
CA ALA A 317 -30.66 0.93 -8.10
C ALA A 317 -30.03 0.07 -9.21
N MET A 318 -29.90 -1.24 -9.02
CA MET A 318 -29.44 -2.19 -10.03
C MET A 318 -30.30 -2.19 -11.30
N LYS A 319 -31.64 -2.08 -11.18
CA LYS A 319 -32.53 -1.99 -12.36
C LYS A 319 -32.27 -0.71 -13.16
N VAL A 320 -32.09 0.42 -12.47
CA VAL A 320 -31.75 1.71 -13.10
C VAL A 320 -30.40 1.62 -13.79
N PHE A 321 -29.39 1.09 -13.08
CA PHE A 321 -28.04 0.87 -13.60
C PHE A 321 -28.03 -0.01 -14.85
N LYS A 322 -28.75 -1.14 -14.83
CA LYS A 322 -28.92 -2.03 -15.99
C LYS A 322 -29.47 -1.29 -17.20
N LYS A 323 -30.53 -0.49 -17.01
CA LYS A 323 -31.16 0.26 -18.12
C LYS A 323 -30.23 1.35 -18.65
N LYS A 324 -29.54 2.07 -17.76
CA LYS A 324 -28.66 3.21 -18.11
C LYS A 324 -27.45 2.77 -18.94
N TYR A 325 -26.82 1.66 -18.57
CA TYR A 325 -25.56 1.20 -19.20
C TYR A 325 -25.74 0.00 -20.13
N ASN A 326 -26.97 -0.26 -20.58
CA ASN A 326 -27.30 -1.34 -21.51
C ASN A 326 -26.81 -2.73 -21.07
N ASP A 327 -27.09 -3.09 -19.81
CA ASP A 327 -26.75 -4.38 -19.18
C ASP A 327 -25.24 -4.73 -19.20
N PRO A 328 -24.38 -3.94 -18.51
CA PRO A 328 -22.95 -4.17 -18.47
C PRO A 328 -22.67 -5.49 -17.73
N LYS A 329 -22.35 -6.53 -18.50
CA LYS A 329 -22.48 -7.94 -18.05
C LYS A 329 -21.59 -8.29 -16.85
N GLU A 330 -20.37 -7.75 -16.79
CA GLU A 330 -19.41 -8.06 -15.72
C GLU A 330 -19.89 -7.47 -14.39
N GLU A 331 -20.23 -6.18 -14.38
CA GLU A 331 -20.70 -5.44 -13.22
C GLU A 331 -22.07 -5.95 -12.75
N MET A 332 -22.96 -6.29 -13.68
CA MET A 332 -24.26 -6.88 -13.36
C MET A 332 -24.12 -8.28 -12.75
N ALA A 333 -23.14 -9.07 -13.18
CA ALA A 333 -22.85 -10.37 -12.59
C ALA A 333 -22.34 -10.22 -11.15
N GLU A 334 -21.45 -9.25 -10.90
CA GLU A 334 -20.94 -8.91 -9.58
C GLU A 334 -22.05 -8.48 -8.63
N ILE A 335 -22.86 -7.48 -9.02
CA ILE A 335 -23.95 -6.97 -8.17
C ILE A 335 -24.94 -8.09 -7.81
N GLN A 336 -25.35 -8.90 -8.80
CA GLN A 336 -26.29 -10.00 -8.53
C GLN A 336 -25.67 -11.11 -7.68
N TYR A 337 -24.38 -11.40 -7.87
CA TYR A 337 -23.66 -12.33 -7.01
C TYR A 337 -23.62 -11.84 -5.57
N GLU A 338 -23.38 -10.55 -5.35
CA GLU A 338 -23.37 -9.97 -4.00
C GLU A 338 -24.74 -9.98 -3.33
N ILE A 339 -25.80 -9.70 -4.09
CA ILE A 339 -27.17 -9.85 -3.60
C ILE A 339 -27.44 -11.31 -3.21
N ALA A 340 -27.00 -12.27 -4.02
CA ALA A 340 -27.15 -13.69 -3.73
C ALA A 340 -26.38 -14.10 -2.46
N ASN A 341 -25.16 -13.59 -2.27
CA ASN A 341 -24.38 -13.79 -1.05
C ASN A 341 -25.05 -13.18 0.19
N SER A 342 -25.70 -12.02 0.05
CA SER A 342 -26.46 -11.43 1.15
C SER A 342 -27.64 -12.32 1.57
N TYR A 343 -28.31 -12.97 0.61
CA TYR A 343 -29.35 -13.97 0.92
C TYR A 343 -28.76 -15.22 1.59
N LEU A 344 -27.55 -15.65 1.22
CA LEU A 344 -26.86 -16.74 1.92
C LEU A 344 -26.56 -16.37 3.38
N THR A 345 -26.06 -15.17 3.64
CA THR A 345 -25.75 -14.72 5.02
C THR A 345 -27.01 -14.61 5.88
N GLN A 346 -28.14 -14.24 5.27
CA GLN A 346 -29.46 -14.20 5.91
C GLN A 346 -30.14 -15.57 6.00
N LYS A 347 -29.48 -16.65 5.53
CA LYS A 347 -30.00 -18.02 5.48
C LYS A 347 -31.27 -18.21 4.63
N PHE A 348 -31.56 -17.28 3.71
CA PHE A 348 -32.63 -17.42 2.73
C PHE A 348 -32.22 -18.33 1.57
N PHE A 349 -31.95 -19.60 1.87
CA PHE A 349 -31.31 -20.56 0.97
C PHE A 349 -32.03 -20.75 -0.36
N LYS A 350 -33.37 -20.83 -0.35
CA LYS A 350 -34.16 -21.00 -1.60
C LYS A 350 -33.99 -19.80 -2.55
N ILE A 351 -34.02 -18.59 -2.01
CA ILE A 351 -33.86 -17.35 -2.80
C ILE A 351 -32.41 -17.25 -3.29
N ALA A 352 -31.45 -17.51 -2.40
CA ALA A 352 -30.04 -17.53 -2.75
C ALA A 352 -29.74 -18.53 -3.88
N GLU A 353 -30.25 -19.77 -3.80
CA GLU A 353 -30.07 -20.78 -4.84
C GLU A 353 -30.60 -20.30 -6.19
N LYS A 354 -31.81 -19.74 -6.22
CA LYS A 354 -32.41 -19.19 -7.45
C LYS A 354 -31.55 -18.06 -8.04
N SER A 355 -31.10 -17.14 -7.19
CA SER A 355 -30.25 -16.01 -7.60
C SER A 355 -28.89 -16.48 -8.13
N LEU A 356 -28.21 -17.40 -7.45
CA LEU A 356 -26.94 -17.94 -7.90
C LEU A 356 -27.08 -18.73 -9.22
N LYS A 357 -28.14 -19.52 -9.38
CA LYS A 357 -28.45 -20.20 -10.66
C LYS A 357 -28.67 -19.19 -11.79
N SER A 358 -29.34 -18.07 -11.51
CA SER A 358 -29.49 -16.96 -12.47
C SER A 358 -28.14 -16.36 -12.86
N VAL A 359 -27.26 -16.09 -11.89
CA VAL A 359 -25.92 -15.52 -12.17
C VAL A 359 -25.10 -16.47 -13.02
N ALA A 360 -25.02 -17.75 -12.62
CA ALA A 360 -24.25 -18.77 -13.31
C ALA A 360 -24.71 -19.02 -14.77
N SER A 361 -26.02 -18.87 -15.04
CA SER A 361 -26.61 -19.15 -16.36
C SER A 361 -26.64 -17.93 -17.29
N LYS A 362 -26.89 -16.72 -16.78
CA LYS A 362 -26.99 -15.49 -17.60
C LYS A 362 -25.64 -14.86 -17.91
N TYR A 363 -24.67 -14.98 -17.00
CA TYR A 363 -23.36 -14.32 -17.10
C TYR A 363 -22.22 -15.32 -17.31
N LYS A 364 -22.44 -16.36 -18.15
CA LYS A 364 -21.56 -17.54 -18.28
C LYS A 364 -20.07 -17.25 -18.48
N ASN A 365 -19.72 -16.11 -19.08
CA ASN A 365 -18.35 -15.73 -19.43
C ASN A 365 -17.69 -14.79 -18.40
N THR A 366 -18.37 -14.50 -17.28
CA THR A 366 -17.86 -13.64 -16.21
C THR A 366 -17.21 -14.50 -15.11
N GLN A 367 -16.27 -13.94 -14.36
CA GLN A 367 -15.68 -14.62 -13.20
C GLN A 367 -16.75 -14.92 -12.13
N TYR A 368 -17.74 -14.05 -11.98
CA TYR A 368 -18.83 -14.19 -11.03
C TYR A 368 -19.76 -15.37 -11.34
N ALA A 369 -19.83 -15.84 -12.59
CA ALA A 369 -20.53 -17.08 -12.88
C ALA A 369 -19.80 -18.32 -12.33
N VAL A 370 -18.48 -18.29 -12.19
CA VAL A 370 -17.71 -19.35 -11.53
C VAL A 370 -17.90 -19.26 -10.02
N TYR A 371 -17.77 -18.05 -9.45
CA TYR A 371 -18.07 -17.82 -8.03
C TYR A 371 -19.51 -18.20 -7.66
N ALA A 372 -20.49 -17.95 -8.53
CA ALA A 372 -21.87 -18.36 -8.29
C ALA A 372 -22.04 -19.89 -8.29
N ARG A 373 -21.37 -20.62 -9.19
CA ARG A 373 -21.36 -22.10 -9.18
C ARG A 373 -20.68 -22.64 -7.94
N TYR A 374 -19.57 -22.05 -7.54
CA TYR A 374 -18.87 -22.39 -6.30
C TYR A 374 -19.77 -22.19 -5.08
N SER A 375 -20.42 -21.01 -4.95
CA SER A 375 -21.38 -20.73 -3.89
C SER A 375 -22.59 -21.69 -3.92
N LEU A 376 -23.06 -22.12 -5.10
CA LEU A 376 -24.11 -23.15 -5.23
C LEU A 376 -23.64 -24.50 -4.71
N GLY A 377 -22.44 -24.94 -5.09
CA GLY A 377 -21.86 -26.19 -4.60
C GLY A 377 -21.78 -26.19 -3.07
N LYS A 378 -21.27 -25.11 -2.48
CA LYS A 378 -21.26 -24.91 -1.02
C LYS A 378 -22.65 -24.93 -0.41
N LEU A 379 -23.61 -24.24 -1.02
CA LEU A 379 -25.00 -24.22 -0.56
C LEU A 379 -25.60 -25.63 -0.53
N LYS A 380 -25.30 -26.46 -1.52
CA LYS A 380 -25.76 -27.85 -1.58
C LYS A 380 -25.13 -28.70 -0.48
N LEU A 381 -23.82 -28.54 -0.22
CA LEU A 381 -23.14 -29.21 0.89
C LEU A 381 -23.76 -28.85 2.26
N ILE A 382 -24.06 -27.57 2.52
CA ILE A 382 -24.64 -27.14 3.82
C ILE A 382 -26.12 -27.51 3.99
N THR A 383 -26.82 -27.81 2.88
CA THR A 383 -28.23 -28.22 2.90
C THR A 383 -28.40 -29.73 2.80
N ASN A 384 -27.33 -30.51 3.09
CA ASN A 384 -27.29 -31.97 3.03
C ASN A 384 -27.51 -32.60 1.64
N HIS A 385 -27.42 -31.81 0.56
CA HIS A 385 -27.43 -32.31 -0.82
C HIS A 385 -26.00 -32.58 -1.29
N THR A 386 -25.32 -33.50 -0.59
CA THR A 386 -23.87 -33.70 -0.72
C THR A 386 -23.45 -34.12 -2.13
N GLU A 387 -24.18 -35.05 -2.75
CA GLU A 387 -23.87 -35.54 -4.10
C GLU A 387 -23.94 -34.43 -5.15
N GLU A 388 -25.04 -33.65 -5.15
CA GLU A 388 -25.19 -32.47 -6.02
C GLU A 388 -24.07 -31.45 -5.78
N GLY A 389 -23.74 -31.19 -4.51
CA GLY A 389 -22.70 -30.23 -4.14
C GLY A 389 -21.32 -30.63 -4.67
N LEU A 390 -20.95 -31.91 -4.50
CA LEU A 390 -19.69 -32.45 -5.00
C LEU A 390 -19.64 -32.50 -6.53
N ASP A 391 -20.74 -32.88 -7.19
CA ASP A 391 -20.85 -32.87 -8.65
C ASP A 391 -20.57 -31.47 -9.22
N ILE A 392 -21.18 -30.43 -8.61
CA ILE A 392 -20.96 -29.04 -9.01
C ILE A 392 -19.49 -28.63 -8.79
N LEU A 393 -18.95 -28.87 -7.59
CA LEU A 393 -17.61 -28.40 -7.22
C LEU A 393 -16.50 -29.10 -8.02
N THR A 394 -16.62 -30.40 -8.28
CA THR A 394 -15.61 -31.18 -9.02
C THR A 394 -15.58 -30.87 -10.51
N LYS A 395 -16.71 -30.42 -11.10
CA LYS A 395 -16.77 -29.98 -12.50
C LYS A 395 -16.14 -28.61 -12.74
N ILE A 396 -16.05 -27.75 -11.72
CA ILE A 396 -15.50 -26.38 -11.88
C ILE A 396 -14.05 -26.42 -12.39
N PRO A 397 -13.10 -27.14 -11.76
CA PRO A 397 -11.71 -27.12 -12.21
C PRO A 397 -11.47 -27.71 -13.60
N ALA A 398 -12.28 -28.69 -14.01
CA ALA A 398 -12.19 -29.26 -15.36
C ALA A 398 -12.58 -28.24 -16.44
N LYS A 399 -13.58 -27.41 -16.15
CA LYS A 399 -14.16 -26.46 -17.11
C LYS A 399 -13.52 -25.07 -17.09
N TYR A 400 -13.02 -24.63 -15.93
CA TYR A 400 -12.55 -23.26 -15.70
C TYR A 400 -11.09 -23.25 -15.25
N LYS A 401 -10.20 -23.80 -16.08
CA LYS A 401 -8.75 -23.84 -15.81
C LYS A 401 -8.18 -22.42 -15.65
N GLY A 402 -7.34 -22.22 -14.63
CA GLY A 402 -6.72 -20.92 -14.34
C GLY A 402 -7.65 -19.84 -13.77
N ASN A 403 -8.91 -20.18 -13.43
CA ASN A 403 -9.82 -19.21 -12.85
C ASN A 403 -9.42 -18.84 -11.41
N PRO A 404 -9.51 -17.56 -11.01
CA PRO A 404 -9.16 -17.11 -9.65
C PRO A 404 -9.93 -17.79 -8.51
N ALA A 405 -11.09 -18.39 -8.79
CA ALA A 405 -11.90 -19.10 -7.79
C ALA A 405 -11.38 -20.52 -7.45
N LEU A 406 -10.43 -21.06 -8.23
CA LEU A 406 -9.98 -22.45 -8.07
C LEU A 406 -9.36 -22.75 -6.69
N PRO A 407 -8.51 -21.87 -6.11
CA PRO A 407 -8.02 -22.06 -4.75
C PRO A 407 -9.13 -22.24 -3.72
N GLU A 408 -10.21 -21.45 -3.75
CA GLU A 408 -11.32 -21.63 -2.80
C GLU A 408 -12.12 -22.91 -3.05
N VAL A 409 -12.30 -23.29 -4.31
CA VAL A 409 -12.99 -24.55 -4.69
C VAL A 409 -12.21 -25.74 -4.15
N TYR A 410 -10.89 -25.80 -4.39
CA TYR A 410 -10.04 -26.88 -3.92
C TYR A 410 -9.92 -26.90 -2.40
N LEU A 411 -9.84 -25.74 -1.74
CA LEU A 411 -9.83 -25.68 -0.28
C LEU A 411 -11.14 -26.22 0.31
N THR A 412 -12.28 -25.91 -0.30
CA THR A 412 -13.59 -26.42 0.13
C THR A 412 -13.69 -27.94 -0.06
N LEU A 413 -13.22 -28.46 -1.19
CA LEU A 413 -13.14 -29.91 -1.42
C LEU A 413 -12.20 -30.57 -0.41
N GLY A 414 -11.04 -29.95 -0.12
CA GLY A 414 -10.08 -30.41 0.88
C GLY A 414 -10.68 -30.50 2.29
N ASP A 415 -11.40 -29.45 2.72
CA ASP A 415 -12.13 -29.44 4.00
C ASP A 415 -13.20 -30.53 4.05
N PHE A 416 -13.97 -30.70 2.97
CA PHE A 416 -14.97 -31.76 2.88
C PHE A 416 -14.34 -33.17 3.00
N TYR A 417 -13.29 -33.44 2.24
CA TYR A 417 -12.59 -34.74 2.29
C TYR A 417 -11.94 -34.97 3.65
N TYR A 418 -11.42 -33.94 4.28
CA TYR A 418 -10.88 -34.02 5.63
C TYR A 418 -11.96 -34.41 6.65
N LYS A 419 -13.11 -33.73 6.65
CA LYS A 419 -14.24 -34.03 7.55
C LYS A 419 -14.82 -35.42 7.35
N THR A 420 -14.78 -35.93 6.12
CA THR A 420 -15.21 -37.29 5.77
C THR A 420 -14.11 -38.34 5.92
N LYS A 421 -12.96 -37.98 6.54
CA LYS A 421 -11.79 -38.83 6.79
C LYS A 421 -11.13 -39.42 5.53
N GLN A 422 -11.40 -38.85 4.36
CA GLN A 422 -10.75 -39.20 3.09
C GLN A 422 -9.41 -38.44 2.96
N PHE A 423 -8.44 -38.75 3.82
CA PHE A 423 -7.20 -37.98 3.95
C PHE A 423 -6.39 -37.89 2.64
N GLY A 424 -6.33 -38.94 1.83
CA GLY A 424 -5.64 -38.92 0.53
C GLY A 424 -6.25 -37.91 -0.45
N ASN A 425 -7.58 -37.89 -0.56
CA ASN A 425 -8.30 -36.91 -1.39
C ASN A 425 -8.15 -35.49 -0.85
N ALA A 426 -8.15 -35.33 0.47
CA ALA A 426 -7.93 -34.04 1.12
C ALA A 426 -6.52 -33.48 0.79
N LEU A 427 -5.47 -34.30 0.94
CA LEU A 427 -4.10 -33.90 0.61
C LEU A 427 -3.96 -33.53 -0.88
N SER A 428 -4.55 -34.32 -1.78
CA SER A 428 -4.56 -34.02 -3.23
C SER A 428 -5.26 -32.69 -3.55
N ALA A 429 -6.38 -32.40 -2.88
CA ALA A 429 -7.09 -31.14 -3.06
C ALA A 429 -6.27 -29.95 -2.53
N LEU A 430 -5.68 -30.07 -1.34
CA LEU A 430 -4.86 -28.99 -0.74
C LEU A 430 -3.57 -28.71 -1.54
N ASP A 431 -2.93 -29.74 -2.10
CA ASP A 431 -1.80 -29.56 -3.03
C ASP A 431 -2.22 -28.75 -4.28
N LYS A 432 -3.41 -29.04 -4.82
CA LYS A 432 -3.97 -28.24 -5.92
C LYS A 432 -4.25 -26.79 -5.51
N VAL A 433 -4.60 -26.50 -4.26
CA VAL A 433 -4.71 -25.10 -3.79
C VAL A 433 -3.37 -24.39 -3.94
N LEU A 434 -2.28 -24.99 -3.44
CA LEU A 434 -0.94 -24.39 -3.47
C LEU A 434 -0.40 -24.21 -4.90
N LYS A 435 -0.81 -25.07 -5.84
CA LYS A 435 -0.45 -24.98 -7.27
C LYS A 435 -1.21 -23.92 -8.07
N ASN A 436 -2.29 -23.34 -7.53
CA ASN A 436 -3.15 -22.38 -8.23
C ASN A 436 -3.01 -20.95 -7.68
N ASN A 437 -1.81 -20.56 -7.23
CA ASN A 437 -1.49 -19.20 -6.75
C ASN A 437 -2.53 -18.62 -5.77
N PRO A 438 -2.73 -19.26 -4.61
CA PRO A 438 -3.71 -18.82 -3.63
C PRO A 438 -3.36 -17.44 -3.07
N SER A 439 -4.38 -16.67 -2.67
CA SER A 439 -4.16 -15.50 -1.82
C SER A 439 -3.55 -15.91 -0.48
N GLU A 440 -2.85 -14.99 0.19
CA GLU A 440 -2.17 -15.29 1.45
C GLU A 440 -3.11 -15.91 2.52
N PRO A 441 -4.33 -15.40 2.76
CA PRO A 441 -5.24 -16.01 3.73
C PRO A 441 -5.65 -17.45 3.37
N ILE A 442 -5.83 -17.73 2.08
CA ILE A 442 -6.14 -19.07 1.58
C ILE A 442 -4.93 -19.97 1.78
N GLU A 443 -3.73 -19.51 1.46
CA GLU A 443 -2.49 -20.28 1.61
C GLU A 443 -2.25 -20.65 3.08
N ILE A 444 -2.40 -19.69 4.00
CA ILE A 444 -2.31 -19.92 5.44
C ILE A 444 -3.30 -21.01 5.85
N THR A 445 -4.58 -20.86 5.47
CA THR A 445 -5.63 -21.83 5.82
C THR A 445 -5.32 -23.23 5.29
N THR A 446 -4.89 -23.34 4.03
CA THR A 446 -4.49 -24.61 3.41
C THR A 446 -3.36 -25.28 4.16
N ARG A 447 -2.32 -24.53 4.55
CA ARG A 447 -1.18 -25.08 5.30
C ARG A 447 -1.58 -25.53 6.70
N LYS A 448 -2.51 -24.82 7.37
CA LYS A 448 -3.09 -25.25 8.65
C LYS A 448 -3.81 -26.59 8.51
N TYR A 449 -4.62 -26.76 7.47
CA TYR A 449 -5.27 -28.05 7.16
C TYR A 449 -4.24 -29.15 6.88
N LEU A 450 -3.18 -28.85 6.11
CA LEU A 450 -2.13 -29.82 5.83
C LEU A 450 -1.46 -30.33 7.12
N ILE A 451 -1.05 -29.42 8.01
CA ILE A 451 -0.45 -29.78 9.31
C ILE A 451 -1.42 -30.64 10.13
N LYS A 452 -2.71 -30.29 10.12
CA LYS A 452 -3.75 -31.03 10.85
C LYS A 452 -3.91 -32.45 10.31
N ILE A 453 -4.01 -32.62 8.99
CA ILE A 453 -4.12 -33.94 8.35
C ILE A 453 -2.88 -34.77 8.67
N LEU A 454 -1.67 -34.20 8.54
CA LEU A 454 -0.42 -34.91 8.81
C LEU A 454 -0.30 -35.36 10.28
N LYS A 455 -0.88 -34.59 11.22
CA LYS A 455 -1.04 -35.01 12.62
C LYS A 455 -1.98 -36.21 12.73
N ASP A 456 -3.15 -36.14 12.11
CA ASP A 456 -4.18 -37.19 12.20
C ASP A 456 -3.74 -38.52 11.56
N VAL A 457 -2.90 -38.49 10.51
CA VAL A 457 -2.31 -39.69 9.88
C VAL A 457 -0.96 -40.10 10.48
N ALA A 458 -0.53 -39.49 11.58
CA ALA A 458 0.74 -39.75 12.27
C ALA A 458 2.01 -39.66 11.38
N GLN A 459 1.98 -38.87 10.31
CA GLN A 459 3.14 -38.63 9.43
C GLN A 459 4.05 -37.54 10.01
N ASN A 460 4.77 -37.86 11.09
CA ASN A 460 5.54 -36.88 11.86
C ASN A 460 6.69 -36.22 11.08
N GLU A 461 7.33 -36.91 10.14
CA GLU A 461 8.40 -36.34 9.29
C GLU A 461 7.87 -35.24 8.36
N SER A 462 6.83 -35.55 7.58
CA SER A 462 6.14 -34.59 6.72
C SER A 462 5.58 -33.42 7.53
N ARG A 463 5.03 -33.72 8.72
CA ARG A 463 4.50 -32.71 9.65
C ARG A 463 5.58 -31.75 10.13
N LEU A 464 6.77 -32.26 10.47
CA LEU A 464 7.92 -31.46 10.89
C LEU A 464 8.29 -30.43 9.81
N ILE A 465 8.37 -30.88 8.55
CA ILE A 465 8.69 -30.02 7.40
C ILE A 465 7.61 -28.95 7.23
N ALA A 466 6.33 -29.35 7.28
CA ALA A 466 5.20 -28.43 7.14
C ALA A 466 5.16 -27.35 8.23
N LEU A 467 5.39 -27.73 9.49
CA LEU A 467 5.45 -26.80 10.63
C LEU A 467 6.60 -25.80 10.49
N ARG A 468 7.81 -26.27 10.19
CA ARG A 468 8.98 -25.40 10.00
C ARG A 468 8.76 -24.42 8.85
N HIS A 469 8.20 -24.89 7.73
CA HIS A 469 7.87 -24.02 6.60
C HIS A 469 6.82 -22.97 7.00
N PHE A 470 5.76 -23.37 7.72
CA PHE A 470 4.71 -22.46 8.17
C PHE A 470 5.28 -21.37 9.09
N LEU A 471 6.05 -21.76 10.12
CA LEU A 471 6.64 -20.83 11.09
C LEU A 471 7.66 -19.88 10.46
N LYS A 472 8.41 -20.36 9.46
CA LYS A 472 9.35 -19.51 8.70
C LYS A 472 8.62 -18.48 7.84
N LYS A 473 7.55 -18.88 7.16
CA LYS A 473 6.82 -18.01 6.23
C LYS A 473 5.84 -17.07 6.93
N TYR A 474 5.23 -17.51 8.03
CA TYR A 474 4.19 -16.76 8.76
C TYR A 474 4.53 -16.61 10.25
N PRO A 475 5.65 -15.97 10.61
CA PRO A 475 6.08 -15.85 12.01
C PRO A 475 5.16 -15.00 12.89
N ARG A 476 4.27 -14.21 12.28
CA ARG A 476 3.31 -13.32 12.95
C ARG A 476 1.86 -13.81 12.89
N ASP A 477 1.62 -15.01 12.35
CA ASP A 477 0.27 -15.58 12.36
C ASP A 477 -0.19 -15.80 13.81
N ARG A 478 -1.47 -15.57 14.09
CA ARG A 478 -2.05 -15.69 15.44
C ARG A 478 -1.84 -17.08 16.06
N ASP A 479 -1.76 -18.13 15.23
CA ASP A 479 -1.60 -19.52 15.65
C ASP A 479 -0.12 -19.95 15.63
N ALA A 480 0.81 -19.04 15.33
CA ALA A 480 2.24 -19.35 15.23
C ALA A 480 2.82 -19.86 16.57
N PHE A 481 2.42 -19.27 17.70
CA PHE A 481 2.86 -19.74 19.02
C PHE A 481 2.41 -21.18 19.29
N HIS A 482 1.13 -21.49 19.02
CA HIS A 482 0.60 -22.84 19.12
C HIS A 482 1.37 -23.82 18.21
N TYR A 483 1.72 -23.43 16.98
CA TYR A 483 2.53 -24.27 16.10
C TYR A 483 3.99 -24.45 16.55
N GLN A 484 4.54 -23.56 17.36
CA GLN A 484 5.84 -23.78 18.00
C GLN A 484 5.76 -24.87 19.09
N ILE A 485 4.63 -24.97 19.80
CA ILE A 485 4.37 -26.08 20.74
C ILE A 485 4.22 -27.38 19.95
N GLU A 486 3.40 -27.39 18.90
CA GLU A 486 3.19 -28.57 18.05
C GLU A 486 4.48 -29.04 17.36
N LEU A 487 5.43 -28.13 17.08
CA LEU A 487 6.76 -28.46 16.61
C LEU A 487 7.56 -29.25 17.67
N GLY A 488 7.50 -28.81 18.93
CA GLY A 488 8.07 -29.53 20.08
C GLY A 488 7.49 -30.93 20.25
N ILE A 489 6.15 -31.05 20.17
CA ILE A 489 5.44 -32.33 20.23
C ILE A 489 5.81 -33.23 19.04
N THR A 490 6.03 -32.65 17.86
CA THR A 490 6.46 -33.41 16.68
C THR A 490 7.87 -33.99 16.86
N TYR A 491 8.80 -33.24 17.46
CA TYR A 491 10.12 -33.80 17.83
C TYR A 491 10.00 -34.95 18.83
N PHE A 492 9.13 -34.81 19.83
CA PHE A 492 8.85 -35.90 20.78
C PHE A 492 8.35 -37.16 20.05
N ASN A 493 7.41 -37.03 19.12
CA ASN A 493 6.89 -38.15 18.33
C ASN A 493 7.93 -38.78 17.39
N LEU A 494 9.00 -38.05 17.06
CA LEU A 494 10.16 -38.56 16.30
C LEU A 494 11.25 -39.13 17.20
N ASN A 495 11.00 -39.23 18.51
CA ASN A 495 11.96 -39.62 19.54
C ASN A 495 13.19 -38.70 19.66
N GLU A 496 13.13 -37.49 19.10
CA GLU A 496 14.15 -36.43 19.23
C GLU A 496 13.90 -35.65 20.54
N TYR A 497 14.03 -36.32 21.69
CA TYR A 497 13.61 -35.79 22.99
C TYR A 497 14.39 -34.54 23.41
N ASP A 498 15.68 -34.47 23.11
CA ASP A 498 16.56 -33.33 23.40
C ASP A 498 16.09 -32.05 22.68
N ARG A 499 15.75 -32.17 21.40
CA ARG A 499 15.21 -31.09 20.58
C ARG A 499 13.79 -30.71 21.01
N ALA A 500 12.96 -31.71 21.34
CA ALA A 500 11.62 -31.47 21.87
C ALA A 500 11.67 -30.60 23.14
N ILE A 501 12.51 -30.98 24.10
CA ILE A 501 12.69 -30.25 25.36
C ILE A 501 13.23 -28.85 25.12
N SER A 502 14.26 -28.71 24.27
CA SER A 502 14.88 -27.42 23.97
C SER A 502 13.89 -26.45 23.32
N GLN A 503 13.14 -26.94 22.32
CA GLN A 503 12.09 -26.19 21.65
C GLN A 503 11.01 -25.74 22.63
N LEU A 504 10.43 -26.67 23.40
CA LEU A 504 9.34 -26.39 24.34
C LEU A 504 9.76 -25.45 25.47
N ARG A 505 10.95 -25.66 26.05
CA ARG A 505 11.45 -24.83 27.15
C ARG A 505 11.65 -23.38 26.73
N SER A 506 12.04 -23.13 25.48
CA SER A 506 12.20 -21.79 24.94
C SER A 506 10.89 -20.97 24.89
N LEU A 507 9.73 -21.64 24.94
CA LEU A 507 8.41 -21.02 24.84
C LEU A 507 7.82 -20.61 26.19
N LEU A 508 8.29 -21.20 27.30
CA LEU A 508 7.79 -20.95 28.65
C LEU A 508 7.71 -19.45 29.02
N PRO A 509 8.69 -18.58 28.71
CA PRO A 509 8.63 -17.18 29.09
C PRO A 509 7.47 -16.38 28.46
N LYS A 510 6.86 -16.90 27.39
CA LYS A 510 5.78 -16.25 26.64
C LYS A 510 4.44 -16.99 26.73
N ALA A 511 4.40 -18.12 27.44
CA ALA A 511 3.23 -18.96 27.54
C ALA A 511 2.17 -18.32 28.46
N ASN A 512 0.89 -18.50 28.11
CA ASN A 512 -0.20 -18.27 29.07
C ASN A 512 -0.35 -19.50 30.00
N ASN A 513 -1.27 -19.47 30.96
CA ASN A 513 -1.43 -20.56 31.93
C ASN A 513 -1.77 -21.92 31.30
N ASP A 514 -2.66 -21.93 30.29
CA ASP A 514 -3.07 -23.18 29.61
C ASP A 514 -1.89 -23.76 28.81
N ASP A 515 -1.17 -22.90 28.07
CA ASP A 515 0.01 -23.28 27.29
C ASP A 515 1.17 -23.72 28.18
N GLU A 516 1.40 -23.04 29.32
CA GLU A 516 2.47 -23.40 30.25
C GLU A 516 2.28 -24.82 30.80
N ALA A 517 1.05 -25.17 31.16
CA ALA A 517 0.72 -26.51 31.64
C ALA A 517 0.99 -27.58 30.57
N GLU A 518 0.55 -27.34 29.32
CA GLU A 518 0.80 -28.23 28.19
C GLU A 518 2.31 -28.36 27.89
N ILE A 519 3.04 -27.25 27.82
CA ILE A 519 4.48 -27.23 27.53
C ILE A 519 5.25 -28.02 28.59
N ARG A 520 4.97 -27.79 29.87
CA ARG A 520 5.63 -28.52 30.97
C ARG A 520 5.32 -30.01 30.94
N TYR A 521 4.08 -30.38 30.62
CA TYR A 521 3.68 -31.77 30.46
C TYR A 521 4.52 -32.45 29.37
N TRP A 522 4.65 -31.85 28.19
CA TRP A 522 5.41 -32.43 27.10
C TRP A 522 6.92 -32.47 27.35
N ILE A 523 7.48 -31.49 28.08
CA ILE A 523 8.87 -31.55 28.56
C ILE A 523 9.07 -32.75 29.49
N ALA A 524 8.18 -32.92 30.47
CA ALA A 524 8.25 -34.03 31.42
C ALA A 524 8.10 -35.38 30.72
N LYS A 525 7.13 -35.50 29.80
CA LYS A 525 6.90 -36.69 28.98
C LYS A 525 8.09 -37.01 28.08
N SER A 526 8.77 -35.98 27.55
CA SER A 526 10.01 -36.14 26.78
C SER A 526 11.15 -36.71 27.64
N TYR A 527 11.36 -36.18 28.85
CA TYR A 527 12.35 -36.75 29.78
C TYR A 527 12.01 -38.19 30.18
N PHE A 528 10.73 -38.51 30.38
CA PHE A 528 10.29 -39.85 30.73
C PHE A 528 10.62 -40.86 29.63
N ASN A 529 10.27 -40.55 28.37
CA ASN A 529 10.55 -41.44 27.24
C ASN A 529 12.03 -41.53 26.90
N TRP A 530 12.81 -40.49 27.22
CA TRP A 530 14.26 -40.53 27.16
C TRP A 530 14.90 -41.37 28.28
N GLY A 531 14.12 -41.86 29.26
CA GLY A 531 14.61 -42.64 30.40
C GLY A 531 15.21 -41.80 31.54
N GLN A 532 15.14 -40.47 31.46
CA GLN A 532 15.61 -39.56 32.51
C GLN A 532 14.52 -39.35 33.56
N PHE A 533 14.11 -40.43 34.22
CA PHE A 533 12.94 -40.46 35.10
C PHE A 533 13.00 -39.44 36.25
N ARG A 534 14.16 -39.23 36.87
CA ARG A 534 14.31 -38.21 37.93
C ARG A 534 14.01 -36.78 37.43
N LYS A 535 14.44 -36.44 36.20
CA LYS A 535 14.13 -35.14 35.59
C LYS A 535 12.67 -35.05 35.19
N ALA A 536 12.09 -36.15 34.67
CA ALA A 536 10.67 -36.21 34.35
C ALA A 536 9.81 -35.95 35.58
N ILE A 537 10.11 -36.60 36.71
CA ILE A 537 9.44 -36.37 38.00
C ILE A 537 9.53 -34.90 38.40
N SER A 538 10.73 -34.30 38.34
CA SER A 538 10.90 -32.89 38.69
C SER A 538 10.01 -31.97 37.85
N GLU A 539 9.91 -32.20 36.54
CA GLU A 539 9.07 -31.40 35.65
C GLU A 539 7.57 -31.68 35.84
N TYR A 540 7.16 -32.93 36.10
CA TYR A 540 5.77 -33.26 36.45
C TYR A 540 5.35 -32.60 37.77
N LEU A 541 6.19 -32.62 38.80
CA LEU A 541 5.88 -31.95 40.07
C LEU A 541 5.82 -30.43 39.89
N LYS A 542 6.72 -29.83 39.10
CA LYS A 542 6.61 -28.41 38.72
C LYS A 542 5.28 -28.11 38.05
N LEU A 543 4.81 -28.98 37.15
CA LEU A 543 3.49 -28.85 36.55
C LEU A 543 2.38 -28.87 37.61
N THR A 544 2.41 -29.82 38.56
CA THR A 544 1.42 -29.93 39.63
C THR A 544 1.41 -28.72 40.59
N TYR A 545 2.57 -28.14 40.91
CA TYR A 545 2.68 -27.10 41.94
C TYR A 545 2.83 -25.66 41.41
N LEU A 546 3.35 -25.46 40.20
CA LEU A 546 3.64 -24.13 39.66
C LEU A 546 2.58 -23.64 38.67
N THR A 547 1.73 -24.52 38.14
CA THR A 547 0.71 -24.13 37.17
C THR A 547 -0.65 -23.90 37.85
N LYS A 548 -1.41 -22.95 37.31
CA LYS A 548 -2.78 -22.69 37.75
C LYS A 548 -3.74 -23.75 37.19
N PRO A 549 -4.90 -23.98 37.81
CA PRO A 549 -5.93 -24.86 37.24
C PRO A 549 -6.31 -24.44 35.81
N THR A 550 -6.26 -25.40 34.89
CA THR A 550 -6.55 -25.24 33.47
C THR A 550 -7.82 -26.00 33.08
N LYS A 551 -8.29 -25.84 31.84
CA LYS A 551 -9.46 -26.60 31.33
C LYS A 551 -9.22 -28.11 31.31
N LEU A 552 -7.99 -28.53 31.02
CA LEU A 552 -7.58 -29.93 31.06
C LEU A 552 -6.99 -30.26 32.44
N PRO A 553 -7.19 -31.47 32.98
CA PRO A 553 -6.68 -31.88 34.28
C PRO A 553 -5.18 -32.26 34.20
N TRP A 554 -4.34 -31.32 33.75
CA TRP A 554 -2.91 -31.54 33.58
C TRP A 554 -2.22 -31.92 34.90
N HIS A 555 -2.67 -31.36 36.03
CA HIS A 555 -2.12 -31.66 37.35
C HIS A 555 -2.32 -33.12 37.76
N VAL A 556 -3.52 -33.69 37.57
CA VAL A 556 -3.82 -35.10 37.86
C VAL A 556 -3.03 -36.01 36.93
N THR A 557 -2.97 -35.64 35.65
CA THR A 557 -2.21 -36.39 34.63
C THR A 557 -0.72 -36.41 34.98
N ALA A 558 -0.16 -35.28 35.40
CA ALA A 558 1.23 -35.16 35.85
C ALA A 558 1.50 -35.96 37.12
N GLU A 559 0.60 -35.92 38.10
CA GLU A 559 0.70 -36.70 39.34
C GLU A 559 0.73 -38.20 39.01
N TYR A 560 -0.15 -38.66 38.12
CA TYR A 560 -0.21 -40.05 37.65
C TYR A 560 1.09 -40.48 36.93
N GLU A 561 1.54 -39.70 35.96
CA GLU A 561 2.75 -39.99 35.18
C GLU A 561 4.02 -39.92 36.04
N SER A 562 4.06 -39.07 37.06
CA SER A 562 5.14 -39.05 38.04
C SER A 562 5.16 -40.33 38.89
N GLY A 563 4.00 -40.88 39.26
CA GLY A 563 3.89 -42.20 39.90
C GLY A 563 4.47 -43.32 39.03
N LEU A 564 4.16 -43.31 37.73
CA LEU A 564 4.76 -44.25 36.76
C LEU A 564 6.29 -44.09 36.66
N ALA A 565 6.80 -42.85 36.74
CA ALA A 565 8.23 -42.59 36.73
C ALA A 565 8.93 -43.11 37.99
N TYR A 566 8.31 -42.99 39.16
CA TYR A 566 8.82 -43.60 40.40
C TYR A 566 8.82 -45.13 40.33
N MET A 567 7.81 -45.76 39.71
CA MET A 567 7.81 -47.20 39.46
C MET A 567 9.00 -47.62 38.58
N LYS A 568 9.34 -46.83 37.54
CA LYS A 568 10.51 -47.10 36.69
C LYS A 568 11.85 -46.96 37.42
N LEU A 569 11.89 -46.21 38.52
CA LEU A 569 13.04 -46.09 39.41
C LEU A 569 13.02 -47.09 40.58
N SER A 570 12.01 -47.97 40.64
CA SER A 570 11.77 -48.89 41.77
C SER A 570 11.57 -48.17 43.12
N GLU A 571 11.18 -46.90 43.10
CA GLU A 571 10.83 -46.12 44.30
C GLU A 571 9.35 -46.34 44.65
N TRP A 572 9.03 -47.58 45.04
CA TRP A 572 7.66 -48.08 45.22
C TRP A 572 6.82 -47.28 46.23
N ASP A 573 7.42 -46.88 47.36
CA ASP A 573 6.69 -46.16 48.41
C ASP A 573 6.20 -44.78 47.93
N ARG A 574 7.03 -44.06 47.16
CA ARG A 574 6.66 -42.76 46.56
C ARG A 574 5.61 -42.92 45.47
N ALA A 575 5.74 -43.95 44.63
CA ALA A 575 4.73 -44.25 43.62
C ALA A 575 3.36 -44.55 44.28
N ARG A 576 3.36 -45.36 45.34
CA ARG A 576 2.17 -45.68 46.12
C ARG A 576 1.52 -44.42 46.71
N GLU A 577 2.31 -43.54 47.30
CA GLU A 577 1.79 -42.30 47.90
C GLU A 577 1.06 -41.43 46.86
N LEU A 578 1.66 -41.23 45.68
CA LEU A 578 1.06 -40.44 44.60
C LEU A 578 -0.25 -41.04 44.09
N PHE A 579 -0.28 -42.35 43.82
CA PHE A 579 -1.52 -42.97 43.36
C PHE A 579 -2.61 -42.95 44.45
N LYS A 580 -2.27 -43.13 45.73
CA LYS A 580 -3.22 -42.96 46.84
C LYS A 580 -3.78 -41.53 46.89
N ASN A 581 -2.92 -40.53 46.69
CA ASN A 581 -3.34 -39.13 46.66
C ASN A 581 -4.30 -38.85 45.50
N ILE A 582 -4.06 -39.40 44.31
CA ILE A 582 -4.99 -39.28 43.16
C ILE A 582 -6.35 -39.90 43.51
N VAL A 583 -6.38 -41.12 44.07
CA VAL A 583 -7.63 -41.78 44.47
C VAL A 583 -8.39 -40.97 45.53
N LYS A 584 -7.66 -40.37 46.48
CA LYS A 584 -8.25 -39.54 47.54
C LYS A 584 -8.83 -38.24 46.99
N LYS A 585 -8.15 -37.57 46.04
CA LYS A 585 -8.57 -36.29 45.47
C LYS A 585 -9.69 -36.44 44.43
N GLU A 586 -9.52 -37.37 43.49
CA GLU A 586 -10.42 -37.56 42.35
C GLU A 586 -11.56 -38.55 42.65
N GLY A 587 -11.44 -39.31 43.74
CA GLY A 587 -12.38 -40.37 44.11
C GLY A 587 -12.17 -41.68 43.34
N ALA A 588 -12.33 -42.82 44.02
CA ALA A 588 -12.15 -44.16 43.44
C ALA A 588 -13.07 -44.48 42.25
N GLY A 589 -14.19 -43.76 42.11
CA GLY A 589 -15.15 -43.94 41.02
C GLY A 589 -14.80 -43.23 39.72
N SER A 590 -13.89 -42.23 39.75
CA SER A 590 -13.46 -41.48 38.57
C SER A 590 -12.51 -42.29 37.68
N ASP A 591 -12.38 -41.90 36.41
CA ASP A 591 -11.46 -42.57 35.49
C ASP A 591 -10.01 -42.54 36.01
N PHE A 592 -9.53 -41.39 36.48
CA PHE A 592 -8.20 -41.27 37.09
C PHE A 592 -8.06 -42.10 38.38
N GLY A 593 -9.09 -42.10 39.23
CA GLY A 593 -9.10 -42.92 40.45
C GLY A 593 -9.02 -44.42 40.15
N ARG A 594 -9.76 -44.90 39.14
CA ARG A 594 -9.70 -46.31 38.69
C ARG A 594 -8.34 -46.68 38.13
N PHE A 595 -7.77 -45.84 37.27
CA PHE A 595 -6.42 -46.08 36.73
C PHE A 595 -5.34 -46.04 37.81
N ALA A 596 -5.46 -45.16 38.81
CA ALA A 596 -4.55 -45.09 39.94
C ALA A 596 -4.68 -46.33 40.87
N LEU A 597 -5.89 -46.84 41.12
CA LEU A 597 -6.11 -48.07 41.89
C LEU A 597 -5.46 -49.29 41.24
N LEU A 598 -5.54 -49.43 39.92
CA LEU A 598 -4.86 -50.51 39.20
C LEU A 598 -3.34 -50.44 39.40
N LYS A 599 -2.76 -49.24 39.30
CA LYS A 599 -1.32 -49.06 39.53
C LYS A 599 -0.91 -49.25 40.99
N LEU A 600 -1.76 -48.93 41.96
CA LEU A 600 -1.51 -49.26 43.37
C LEU A 600 -1.37 -50.76 43.60
N GLN A 601 -2.26 -51.56 43.01
CA GLN A 601 -2.19 -53.02 43.12
C GLN A 601 -0.91 -53.58 42.51
N GLU A 602 -0.50 -53.06 41.34
CA GLU A 602 0.78 -53.43 40.71
C GLU A 602 1.97 -53.10 41.62
N VAL A 603 2.00 -51.90 42.22
CA VAL A 603 3.06 -51.49 43.15
C VAL A 603 3.11 -52.39 44.38
N ASP A 604 1.95 -52.74 44.95
CA ASP A 604 1.85 -53.61 46.13
C ASP A 604 2.30 -55.05 45.84
N GLN A 605 2.13 -55.55 44.62
CA GLN A 605 2.65 -56.86 44.20
C GLN A 605 4.18 -56.82 44.00
N MET A 606 4.69 -55.77 43.37
CA MET A 606 6.12 -55.61 43.11
C MET A 606 6.96 -55.38 44.37
N GLN A 607 6.36 -54.92 45.47
CA GLN A 607 7.05 -54.74 46.76
C GLN A 607 7.05 -56.01 47.62
N LYS A 608 6.22 -57.01 47.28
CA LYS A 608 6.16 -58.31 47.97
C LYS A 608 7.09 -59.37 47.37
N ASN A 609 7.47 -59.18 46.11
CA ASN A 609 8.47 -59.97 45.39
C ASN A 609 9.81 -59.25 45.45
#